data_AF-C0BC07-F1
#
_entry.id   AF-C0BC07-F1
#
_cell.length_a   1.000
_cell.length_b   1.000
_cell.length_c   1.000
_cell.angle_alpha   90.00
_cell.angle_beta   90.00
_cell.angle_gamma   90.00
#
_symmetry.space_group_name_H-M   'P 1'
#
loop_
_entity.id
_entity.type
_entity.pdbx_description
1 polymer ?
#
loop_
_entity_poly.entity_id
_entity_poly.type
_entity_poly.pdbx_seq_one_letter_code
_entity_poly.pdbx_strand_id
1 'polypeptide(L)'
;MENRQVNFEDLRKFYCDKDWMLDIIDQFDVDVRMMKNMAPYAAIQYIRKKIGYDDFLKEYAEKHQISWKQLMDVMAELEERSKNFKSYDEWEIHIAKYTQELEEQQAKARKIKGERENKVQLMTIHSAKGLEFEDVFVIHANEGEIPHQKAEKKDEIEEERRLFYVALTRAKNNLCISYITQKNGNSIKPSRFVEELLGQRIK
;
A
#
# COMPACT_ATOMS: atom_id res chain seq x y z
N MET A 1 -16.75 11.66 -19.39
CA MET A 1 -17.35 10.38 -19.80
C MET A 1 -18.80 10.44 -19.34
N GLU A 2 -19.74 10.43 -20.28
CA GLU A 2 -21.18 10.49 -19.94
C GLU A 2 -21.56 9.38 -18.97
N ASN A 3 -22.52 9.69 -18.12
CA ASN A 3 -23.09 8.85 -17.07
C ASN A 3 -23.81 7.65 -17.69
N ARG A 4 -23.06 6.71 -18.28
CA ARG A 4 -23.59 5.51 -18.92
C ARG A 4 -24.01 4.55 -17.80
N GLN A 5 -25.21 4.76 -17.29
CA GLN A 5 -25.81 3.89 -16.29
C GLN A 5 -26.00 2.51 -16.94
N VAL A 6 -25.20 1.53 -16.51
CA VAL A 6 -25.31 0.16 -16.98
C VAL A 6 -26.60 -0.42 -16.43
N ASN A 7 -27.50 -0.82 -17.32
CA ASN A 7 -28.77 -1.45 -16.96
C ASN A 7 -28.61 -2.97 -17.06
N PHE A 8 -28.86 -3.68 -15.96
CA PHE A 8 -28.82 -5.14 -15.92
C PHE A 8 -29.79 -5.78 -16.92
N GLU A 9 -30.92 -5.14 -17.23
CA GLU A 9 -31.85 -5.63 -18.25
C GLU A 9 -31.24 -5.61 -19.66
N ASP A 10 -30.43 -4.60 -19.97
CA ASP A 10 -29.77 -4.52 -21.27
C ASP A 10 -28.67 -5.57 -21.39
N LEU A 11 -27.98 -5.89 -20.28
CA LEU A 11 -27.04 -6.99 -20.21
C LEU A 11 -27.74 -8.35 -20.40
N ARG A 12 -28.88 -8.59 -19.73
CA ARG A 12 -29.68 -9.82 -19.91
C ARG A 12 -30.13 -9.98 -21.36
N LYS A 13 -30.60 -8.90 -21.99
CA LYS A 13 -31.00 -8.94 -23.41
C LYS A 13 -29.82 -9.22 -24.34
N PHE A 14 -28.64 -8.66 -24.06
CA PHE A 14 -27.45 -8.88 -24.89
C PHE A 14 -26.95 -10.33 -24.80
N TYR A 15 -27.06 -10.95 -23.63
CA TYR A 15 -26.61 -12.33 -23.37
C TYR A 15 -27.77 -13.33 -23.28
N CYS A 16 -28.92 -13.04 -23.90
CA CYS A 16 -30.14 -13.83 -23.75
C CYS A 16 -30.03 -15.27 -24.30
N ASP A 17 -29.01 -15.54 -25.11
CA ASP A 17 -28.68 -16.83 -25.70
C ASP A 17 -27.67 -17.64 -24.87
N LYS A 18 -27.20 -17.12 -23.73
CA LYS A 18 -26.16 -17.74 -22.88
C LYS A 18 -26.64 -17.86 -21.44
N ASP A 19 -27.32 -18.96 -21.12
CA ASP A 19 -27.86 -19.23 -19.79
C ASP A 19 -26.83 -19.03 -18.66
N TRP A 20 -25.61 -19.57 -18.83
CA TRP A 20 -24.52 -19.41 -17.85
C TRP A 20 -24.14 -17.95 -17.58
N MET A 21 -24.29 -17.07 -18.57
CA MET A 21 -23.99 -15.65 -18.43
C MET A 21 -25.15 -14.91 -17.76
N LEU A 22 -26.40 -15.31 -18.03
CA LEU A 22 -27.57 -14.79 -17.34
C LEU A 22 -27.49 -15.05 -15.84
N ASP A 23 -27.10 -16.26 -15.43
CA ASP A 23 -26.88 -16.60 -14.02
C ASP A 23 -25.83 -15.69 -13.35
N ILE A 24 -24.72 -15.40 -14.05
CA ILE A 24 -23.68 -14.48 -13.56
C ILE A 24 -24.22 -13.06 -13.42
N ILE A 25 -24.97 -12.57 -14.41
CA ILE A 25 -25.56 -11.23 -14.40
C ILE A 25 -26.54 -11.09 -13.23
N ASP A 26 -27.37 -12.11 -13.01
CA ASP A 26 -28.36 -12.12 -11.93
C ASP A 26 -27.70 -12.17 -10.55
N GLN A 27 -26.68 -13.02 -10.38
CA GLN A 27 -25.91 -13.04 -9.14
C GLN A 27 -25.22 -11.69 -8.89
N PHE A 28 -24.64 -11.08 -9.94
CA PHE A 28 -23.97 -9.79 -9.81
C PHE A 28 -24.94 -8.64 -9.49
N ASP A 29 -26.17 -8.63 -10.05
CA ASP A 29 -27.23 -7.68 -9.68
C ASP A 29 -27.57 -7.80 -8.19
N VAL A 30 -27.71 -9.04 -7.68
CA VAL A 30 -27.93 -9.30 -6.26
C VAL A 30 -26.75 -8.78 -5.42
N ASP A 31 -25.52 -9.09 -5.80
CA ASP A 31 -24.32 -8.68 -5.07
C ASP A 31 -24.22 -7.15 -4.95
N VAL A 32 -24.44 -6.42 -6.06
CA VAL A 32 -24.43 -4.95 -6.08
C VAL A 32 -25.53 -4.37 -5.18
N ARG A 33 -26.74 -4.93 -5.22
CA ARG A 33 -27.84 -4.49 -4.34
C ARG A 33 -27.54 -4.73 -2.87
N MET A 34 -26.92 -5.87 -2.52
CA MET A 34 -26.52 -6.17 -1.16
C MET A 34 -25.47 -5.17 -0.65
N MET A 35 -24.45 -4.88 -1.47
CA MET A 35 -23.35 -3.99 -1.09
C MET A 35 -23.78 -2.54 -0.89
N LYS A 36 -24.85 -2.08 -1.55
CA LYS A 36 -25.36 -0.70 -1.46
C LYS A 36 -25.54 -0.20 -0.03
N ASN A 37 -25.94 -1.07 0.89
CA ASN A 37 -26.23 -0.71 2.28
C ASN A 37 -25.17 -1.20 3.27
N MET A 38 -24.05 -1.75 2.77
CA MET A 38 -22.97 -2.22 3.62
C MET A 38 -22.04 -1.07 4.02
N ALA A 39 -21.46 -1.18 5.22
CA ALA A 39 -20.28 -0.40 5.55
C ALA A 39 -19.14 -0.74 4.57
N PRO A 40 -18.28 0.21 4.17
CA PRO A 40 -17.19 -0.01 3.22
C PRO A 40 -16.33 -1.23 3.51
N TYR A 41 -15.96 -1.44 4.78
CA TYR A 41 -15.22 -2.62 5.22
C TYR A 41 -15.95 -3.93 4.87
N ALA A 42 -17.24 -4.01 5.18
CA ALA A 42 -18.05 -5.19 4.90
C ALA A 42 -18.22 -5.39 3.38
N ALA A 43 -18.41 -4.33 2.61
CA ALA A 43 -18.48 -4.39 1.14
C ALA A 43 -17.16 -4.90 0.53
N ILE A 44 -16.00 -4.40 0.99
CA ILE A 44 -14.68 -4.86 0.55
C ILE A 44 -14.48 -6.34 0.88
N GLN A 45 -14.84 -6.76 2.10
CA GLN A 45 -14.78 -8.18 2.48
C GLN A 45 -15.70 -9.05 1.62
N TYR A 46 -16.90 -8.56 1.30
CA TYR A 46 -17.83 -9.25 0.42
C TYR A 46 -17.25 -9.43 -0.98
N ILE A 47 -16.69 -8.39 -1.58
CA ILE A 47 -16.02 -8.45 -2.90
C ILE A 47 -14.87 -9.46 -2.87
N ARG A 48 -14.02 -9.39 -1.84
CA ARG A 48 -12.84 -10.24 -1.71
C ARG A 48 -13.16 -11.71 -1.53
N LYS A 49 -14.11 -12.01 -0.63
CA LYS A 49 -14.37 -13.37 -0.17
C LYS A 49 -15.58 -14.02 -0.82
N LYS A 50 -16.67 -13.27 -1.03
CA LYS A 50 -17.93 -13.81 -1.54
C LYS A 50 -18.00 -13.75 -3.06
N ILE A 51 -17.61 -12.62 -3.67
CA ILE A 51 -17.52 -12.49 -5.13
C ILE A 51 -16.28 -13.23 -5.67
N GLY A 52 -15.25 -13.42 -4.83
CA GLY A 52 -14.06 -14.20 -5.18
C GLY A 52 -12.92 -13.39 -5.77
N TYR A 53 -12.83 -12.09 -5.46
CA TYR A 53 -11.74 -11.25 -5.98
C TYR A 53 -10.36 -11.67 -5.47
N ASP A 54 -10.25 -12.24 -4.26
CA ASP A 54 -8.98 -12.78 -3.76
C ASP A 54 -8.50 -13.95 -4.65
N ASP A 55 -9.40 -14.83 -5.10
CA ASP A 55 -9.04 -15.95 -5.99
C ASP A 55 -8.60 -15.44 -7.37
N PHE A 56 -9.32 -14.45 -7.91
CA PHE A 56 -8.92 -13.76 -9.14
C PHE A 56 -7.52 -13.15 -9.00
N LEU A 57 -7.23 -12.43 -7.91
CA LEU A 57 -5.94 -11.80 -7.70
C LEU A 57 -4.81 -12.84 -7.56
N LYS A 58 -5.10 -14.04 -7.04
CA LYS A 58 -4.14 -15.13 -6.95
C LYS A 58 -3.75 -15.63 -8.34
N GLU A 59 -4.73 -15.91 -9.20
CA GLU A 59 -4.49 -16.29 -10.59
C GLU A 59 -3.77 -15.17 -11.37
N TYR A 60 -4.17 -13.92 -11.14
CA TYR A 60 -3.54 -12.74 -11.73
C TYR A 60 -2.07 -12.62 -11.32
N ALA A 61 -1.75 -12.84 -10.04
CA ALA A 61 -0.39 -12.82 -9.53
C ALA A 61 0.49 -13.86 -10.21
N GLU A 62 0.01 -15.11 -10.32
CA GLU A 62 0.71 -16.21 -10.99
C GLU A 62 0.96 -15.89 -12.47
N LYS A 63 -0.09 -15.47 -13.18
CA LYS A 63 -0.02 -15.15 -14.61
C LYS A 63 0.94 -14.02 -14.94
N HIS A 64 0.99 -13.00 -14.09
CA HIS A 64 1.79 -11.78 -14.33
C HIS A 64 3.11 -11.76 -13.57
N GLN A 65 3.47 -12.86 -12.88
CA GLN A 65 4.68 -12.96 -12.05
C GLN A 65 4.78 -11.83 -11.03
N ILE A 66 3.63 -11.45 -10.46
CA ILE A 66 3.52 -10.45 -9.40
C ILE A 66 3.49 -11.21 -8.06
N SER A 67 4.11 -10.65 -7.03
CA SER A 67 4.03 -11.25 -5.70
C SER A 67 2.58 -11.23 -5.20
N TRP A 68 2.03 -12.41 -4.91
CA TRP A 68 0.72 -12.56 -4.28
C TRP A 68 0.61 -11.72 -3.00
N LYS A 69 1.68 -11.74 -2.20
CA LYS A 69 1.78 -10.96 -0.96
C LYS A 69 1.63 -9.45 -1.23
N GLN A 70 2.26 -8.92 -2.28
CA GLN A 70 2.13 -7.50 -2.65
C GLN A 70 0.70 -7.09 -2.93
N LEU A 71 -0.05 -7.90 -3.69
CA LEU A 71 -1.45 -7.61 -3.97
C LEU A 71 -2.29 -7.68 -2.68
N MET A 72 -2.03 -8.67 -1.82
CA MET A 72 -2.74 -8.81 -0.56
C MET A 72 -2.41 -7.71 0.45
N ASP A 73 -1.19 -7.18 0.46
CA ASP A 73 -0.82 -6.04 1.29
C ASP A 73 -1.62 -4.79 0.89
N VAL A 74 -1.82 -4.55 -0.42
CA VAL A 74 -2.69 -3.48 -0.93
C VAL A 74 -4.14 -3.69 -0.50
N MET A 75 -4.67 -4.92 -0.63
CA MET A 75 -6.03 -5.21 -0.22
C MET A 75 -6.23 -5.07 1.30
N ALA A 76 -5.24 -5.46 2.10
CA ALA A 76 -5.27 -5.30 3.55
C ALA A 76 -5.22 -3.84 3.97
N GLU A 77 -4.43 -3.01 3.27
CA GLU A 77 -4.38 -1.56 3.52
C GLU A 77 -5.72 -0.89 3.15
N LEU A 78 -6.30 -1.24 2.00
CA LEU A 78 -7.59 -0.73 1.58
C LEU A 78 -8.68 -1.07 2.61
N GLU A 79 -8.69 -2.31 3.07
CA GLU A 79 -9.60 -2.79 4.09
C GLU A 79 -9.39 -2.03 5.42
N GLU A 80 -8.15 -1.92 5.91
CA GLU A 80 -7.83 -1.21 7.16
C GLU A 80 -8.32 0.24 7.11
N ARG A 81 -8.03 0.95 6.01
CA ARG A 81 -8.45 2.34 5.82
C ARG A 81 -9.97 2.49 5.78
N SER A 82 -10.71 1.45 5.41
CA SER A 82 -12.18 1.50 5.31
C SER A 82 -12.91 1.25 6.63
N LYS A 83 -12.23 0.74 7.67
CA LYS A 83 -12.86 0.25 8.93
C LYS A 83 -13.69 1.28 9.68
N ASN A 84 -13.30 2.56 9.60
CA ASN A 84 -13.88 3.62 10.43
C ASN A 84 -15.09 4.32 9.77
N PHE A 85 -15.53 3.85 8.61
CA PHE A 85 -16.63 4.46 7.86
C PHE A 85 -17.87 3.58 7.90
N LYS A 86 -19.05 4.21 8.05
CA LYS A 86 -20.34 3.48 8.18
C LYS A 86 -21.05 3.31 6.85
N SER A 87 -20.78 4.17 5.87
CA SER A 87 -21.37 4.12 4.53
C SER A 87 -20.34 4.47 3.45
N TYR A 88 -20.66 4.11 2.21
CA TYR A 88 -19.88 4.52 1.06
C TYR A 88 -19.77 6.05 0.95
N ASP A 89 -20.88 6.78 1.09
CA ASP A 89 -20.90 8.24 0.98
C ASP A 89 -19.94 8.93 1.97
N GLU A 90 -19.89 8.44 3.22
CA GLU A 90 -18.96 8.96 4.24
C GLU A 90 -17.50 8.73 3.82
N TRP A 91 -17.21 7.55 3.29
CA TRP A 91 -15.87 7.19 2.83
C TRP A 91 -15.47 7.94 1.56
N GLU A 92 -16.40 8.15 0.62
CA GLU A 92 -16.19 8.91 -0.62
C GLU A 92 -15.85 10.37 -0.29
N ILE A 93 -16.60 11.02 0.60
CA ILE A 93 -16.30 12.37 1.07
C ILE A 93 -14.91 12.43 1.70
N HIS A 94 -14.55 11.43 2.51
CA HIS A 94 -13.22 11.36 3.11
C HIS A 94 -12.11 11.23 2.05
N ILE A 95 -12.27 10.34 1.06
CA ILE A 95 -11.31 10.15 -0.02
C ILE A 95 -11.13 11.45 -0.82
N ALA A 96 -12.23 12.14 -1.15
CA ALA A 96 -12.18 13.41 -1.87
C ALA A 96 -11.42 14.48 -1.09
N LYS A 97 -11.73 14.64 0.21
CA LYS A 97 -11.04 15.59 1.08
C LYS A 97 -9.55 15.27 1.21
N TYR A 98 -9.22 14.02 1.49
CA TYR A 98 -7.83 13.56 1.61
C TYR A 98 -7.04 13.79 0.32
N THR A 99 -7.66 13.53 -0.84
CA THR A 99 -7.06 13.78 -2.16
C THR A 99 -6.74 15.26 -2.34
N GLN A 100 -7.70 16.14 -2.04
CA GLN A 100 -7.49 17.59 -2.12
C GLN A 100 -6.36 18.07 -1.19
N GLU A 101 -6.33 17.59 0.06
CA GLU A 101 -5.28 17.94 1.02
C GLU A 101 -3.87 17.53 0.51
N LEU A 102 -3.74 16.35 -0.10
CA LEU A 102 -2.49 15.90 -0.71
C LEU A 102 -2.06 16.80 -1.87
N GLU A 103 -2.99 17.19 -2.75
CA GLU A 103 -2.70 18.09 -3.87
C GLU A 103 -2.24 19.47 -3.38
N GLU A 104 -2.89 20.01 -2.35
CA GLU A 104 -2.50 21.28 -1.74
C GLU A 104 -1.11 21.21 -1.10
N GLN A 105 -0.80 20.12 -0.38
CA GLN A 105 0.53 19.91 0.21
C GLN A 105 1.60 19.81 -0.87
N GLN A 106 1.35 19.07 -1.96
CA GLN A 106 2.27 18.97 -3.08
C GLN A 106 2.47 20.32 -3.78
N ALA A 107 1.40 21.11 -3.96
CA ALA A 107 1.48 22.45 -4.54
C ALA A 107 2.30 23.40 -3.65
N LYS A 108 2.11 23.37 -2.33
CA LYS A 108 2.90 24.13 -1.35
C LYS A 108 4.38 23.70 -1.39
N ALA A 109 4.66 22.39 -1.39
CA ALA A 109 6.02 21.86 -1.47
C ALA A 109 6.75 22.30 -2.75
N ARG A 110 6.04 22.36 -3.90
CA ARG A 110 6.60 22.85 -5.17
C ARG A 110 6.95 24.34 -5.11
N LYS A 111 6.18 25.17 -4.41
CA LYS A 111 6.45 26.61 -4.23
C LYS A 111 7.64 26.89 -3.31
N ILE A 112 7.93 25.99 -2.35
CA ILE A 112 8.98 26.15 -1.33
C ILE A 112 10.38 25.71 -1.83
N LYS A 113 10.54 25.35 -3.11
CA LYS A 113 11.80 24.79 -3.68
C LYS A 113 13.06 25.66 -3.55
N GLY A 114 12.97 26.91 -3.06
CA GLY A 114 14.10 27.82 -2.83
C GLY A 114 14.61 27.93 -1.38
N GLU A 115 13.88 27.46 -0.37
CA GLU A 115 14.25 27.62 1.05
C GLU A 115 14.46 26.25 1.72
N ARG A 116 15.65 25.66 1.52
CA ARG A 116 16.06 24.42 2.19
C ARG A 116 16.65 24.67 3.58
N GLU A 117 17.02 25.90 3.90
CA GLU A 117 17.60 26.25 5.19
C GLU A 117 16.52 26.18 6.28
N ASN A 118 16.84 25.44 7.36
CA ASN A 118 16.03 25.32 8.57
C ASN A 118 14.71 24.52 8.48
N LYS A 119 14.67 23.43 7.69
CA LYS A 119 13.52 22.50 7.62
C LYS A 119 13.97 21.04 7.69
N VAL A 120 13.10 20.15 8.18
CA VAL A 120 13.33 18.69 8.14
C VAL A 120 13.32 18.23 6.69
N GLN A 121 14.35 17.48 6.29
CA GLN A 121 14.48 16.95 4.94
C GLN A 121 14.04 15.48 4.90
N LEU A 122 12.92 15.22 4.23
CA LEU A 122 12.45 13.86 3.95
C LEU A 122 12.87 13.46 2.54
N MET A 123 13.57 12.34 2.42
CA MET A 123 14.05 11.82 1.15
C MET A 123 14.23 10.30 1.20
N THR A 124 14.34 9.67 0.03
CA THR A 124 14.71 8.25 -0.05
C THR A 124 16.20 8.08 0.24
N ILE A 125 16.61 6.87 0.64
CA ILE A 125 18.03 6.56 0.88
C ILE A 125 18.86 6.80 -0.38
N HIS A 126 18.32 6.46 -1.55
CA HIS A 126 18.96 6.72 -2.85
C HIS A 126 19.22 8.21 -3.07
N SER A 127 18.24 9.07 -2.80
CA SER A 127 18.38 10.52 -2.93
C SER A 127 19.36 11.14 -1.92
N ALA A 128 19.61 10.47 -0.79
CA ALA A 128 20.54 10.94 0.23
C ALA A 128 22.02 10.64 -0.11
N LYS A 129 22.30 9.83 -1.13
CA LYS A 129 23.67 9.46 -1.51
C LYS A 129 24.52 10.70 -1.82
N GLY A 130 25.64 10.85 -1.11
CA GLY A 130 26.54 12.00 -1.26
C GLY A 130 26.16 13.23 -0.42
N LEU A 131 25.05 13.19 0.30
CA LEU A 131 24.68 14.20 1.29
C LEU A 131 25.10 13.76 2.70
N GLU A 132 25.22 14.70 3.63
CA GLU A 132 25.46 14.42 5.05
C GLU A 132 24.65 15.38 5.91
N PHE A 133 24.21 14.91 7.08
CA PHE A 133 23.36 15.64 8.01
C PHE A 133 23.85 15.44 9.44
N GLU A 134 23.66 16.45 10.30
CA GLU A 134 24.02 16.34 11.72
C GLU A 134 23.27 15.20 12.40
N ASP A 135 21.96 15.10 12.12
CA ASP A 135 21.06 14.08 12.67
C ASP A 135 20.31 13.35 11.54
N VAL A 136 20.30 12.02 11.59
CA VAL A 136 19.59 11.18 10.60
C VAL A 136 18.63 10.23 11.29
N PHE A 137 17.41 10.18 10.77
CA PHE A 137 16.37 9.26 11.20
C PHE A 137 16.07 8.26 10.07
N VAL A 138 16.51 7.02 10.23
CA VAL A 138 16.13 5.91 9.35
C VAL A 138 14.84 5.31 9.89
N ILE A 139 13.73 5.66 9.26
CA ILE A 139 12.40 5.23 9.69
C ILE A 139 11.97 3.93 8.98
N HIS A 140 11.08 3.18 9.63
CA HIS A 140 10.43 1.99 9.06
C HIS A 140 11.46 0.93 8.59
N ALA A 141 12.52 0.72 9.37
CA ALA A 141 13.55 -0.28 9.13
C ALA A 141 13.04 -1.69 9.49
N ASN A 142 12.09 -2.18 8.69
CA ASN A 142 11.37 -3.43 8.89
C ASN A 142 11.70 -4.46 7.80
N GLU A 143 11.52 -5.72 8.12
CA GLU A 143 11.76 -6.79 7.17
C GLU A 143 10.75 -6.78 6.02
N GLY A 144 11.26 -6.83 4.78
CA GLY A 144 10.47 -6.65 3.57
C GLY A 144 10.37 -5.20 3.09
N GLU A 145 10.76 -4.23 3.92
CA GLU A 145 10.92 -2.81 3.54
C GLU A 145 12.40 -2.50 3.25
N ILE A 146 13.29 -2.90 4.16
CA ILE A 146 14.75 -2.89 3.95
C ILE A 146 15.37 -4.13 4.63
N PRO A 147 15.88 -5.13 3.90
CA PRO A 147 15.86 -5.21 2.44
C PRO A 147 14.43 -5.25 1.88
N HIS A 148 14.22 -4.59 0.74
CA HIS A 148 12.94 -4.62 0.06
C HIS A 148 12.57 -6.05 -0.31
N GLN A 149 11.30 -6.44 -0.15
CA GLN A 149 10.79 -7.80 -0.39
C GLN A 149 11.02 -8.36 -1.81
N LYS A 150 11.48 -7.54 -2.76
CA LYS A 150 11.84 -7.98 -4.12
C LYS A 150 13.30 -8.44 -4.23
N ALA A 151 14.13 -8.12 -3.23
CA ALA A 151 15.50 -8.62 -3.14
C ALA A 151 15.47 -10.03 -2.55
N GLU A 152 15.36 -11.02 -3.43
CA GLU A 152 15.28 -12.43 -3.04
C GLU A 152 16.63 -13.12 -3.19
N LYS A 153 17.42 -12.71 -4.19
CA LYS A 153 18.74 -13.27 -4.44
C LYS A 153 19.77 -12.65 -3.52
N LYS A 154 20.81 -13.43 -3.23
CA LYS A 154 21.93 -12.99 -2.37
C LYS A 154 22.51 -11.66 -2.83
N ASP A 155 22.77 -11.49 -4.12
CA ASP A 155 23.38 -10.25 -4.65
C ASP A 155 22.44 -9.04 -4.53
N GLU A 156 21.14 -9.25 -4.64
CA GLU A 156 20.12 -8.19 -4.46
C GLU A 156 20.02 -7.79 -2.99
N ILE A 157 20.05 -8.76 -2.06
CA ILE A 157 20.08 -8.50 -0.62
C ILE A 157 21.36 -7.74 -0.24
N GLU A 158 22.50 -8.09 -0.83
CA GLU A 158 23.75 -7.37 -0.60
C GLU A 158 23.73 -5.94 -1.18
N GLU A 159 22.98 -5.68 -2.25
CA GLU A 159 22.74 -4.32 -2.75
C GLU A 159 21.87 -3.51 -1.77
N GLU A 160 20.79 -4.09 -1.28
CA GLU A 160 19.95 -3.47 -0.23
C GLU A 160 20.74 -3.22 1.06
N ARG A 161 21.69 -4.11 1.40
CA ARG A 161 22.61 -3.91 2.52
C ARG A 161 23.53 -2.73 2.31
N ARG A 162 24.10 -2.58 1.10
CA ARG A 162 24.88 -1.38 0.73
C ARG A 162 24.04 -0.12 0.82
N LEU A 163 22.78 -0.18 0.39
CA LEU A 163 21.85 0.93 0.51
C LEU A 163 21.59 1.29 1.98
N PHE A 164 21.33 0.31 2.84
CA PHE A 164 21.18 0.55 4.28
C PHE A 164 22.43 1.19 4.87
N TYR A 165 23.63 0.68 4.55
CA TYR A 165 24.90 1.28 4.97
C TYR A 165 25.05 2.74 4.50
N VAL A 166 24.63 3.07 3.28
CA VAL A 166 24.59 4.46 2.80
C VAL A 166 23.74 5.32 3.74
N ALA A 167 22.55 4.85 4.14
CA ALA A 167 21.68 5.58 5.07
C ALA A 167 22.38 5.85 6.42
N LEU A 168 23.02 4.85 7.01
CA LEU A 168 23.72 4.98 8.30
C LEU A 168 24.86 6.00 8.22
N THR A 169 25.62 5.98 7.11
CA THR A 169 26.77 6.88 6.90
C THR A 169 26.38 8.30 6.48
N ARG A 170 25.09 8.63 6.38
CA ARG A 170 24.68 10.03 6.16
C ARG A 170 24.71 10.86 7.45
N ALA A 171 24.75 10.21 8.61
CA ALA A 171 24.76 10.86 9.92
C ALA A 171 26.17 11.30 10.32
N LYS A 172 26.31 12.55 10.77
CA LYS A 172 27.56 13.05 11.35
C LYS A 172 27.62 12.84 12.86
N ASN A 173 26.54 13.18 13.58
CA ASN A 173 26.51 13.13 15.04
C ASN A 173 25.56 12.05 15.55
N ASN A 174 24.29 12.11 15.15
CA ASN A 174 23.26 11.23 15.69
C ASN A 174 22.57 10.42 14.59
N LEU A 175 22.42 9.13 14.85
CA LEU A 175 21.68 8.21 14.02
C LEU A 175 20.58 7.56 14.86
N CYS A 176 19.33 7.73 14.44
CA CYS A 176 18.18 7.05 15.02
C CYS A 176 17.61 6.09 13.98
N ILE A 177 17.40 4.83 14.37
CA ILE A 177 16.77 3.81 13.53
C ILE A 177 15.50 3.35 14.21
N SER A 178 14.37 3.43 13.53
CA SER A 178 13.07 3.00 14.05
C SER A 178 12.42 1.96 13.16
N TYR A 179 11.66 1.06 13.79
CA TYR A 179 10.86 0.03 13.14
C TYR A 179 9.53 -0.10 13.88
N ILE A 180 8.50 -0.61 13.20
CA ILE A 180 7.20 -0.92 13.81
C ILE A 180 7.13 -2.41 14.15
N THR A 181 6.30 -2.80 15.11
CA THR A 181 6.14 -4.21 15.51
C THR A 181 4.82 -4.82 15.04
N GLN A 182 3.89 -3.98 14.59
CA GLN A 182 2.58 -4.37 14.06
C GLN A 182 2.18 -3.47 12.87
N LYS A 183 1.58 -4.07 11.83
CA LYS A 183 1.01 -3.39 10.65
C LYS A 183 -0.28 -4.10 10.24
N ASN A 184 -1.39 -3.37 10.12
CA ASN A 184 -2.72 -3.93 9.75
C ASN A 184 -3.13 -5.14 10.62
N GLY A 185 -2.84 -5.09 11.93
CA GLY A 185 -3.12 -6.19 12.88
C GLY A 185 -2.17 -7.39 12.81
N ASN A 186 -1.22 -7.41 11.87
CA ASN A 186 -0.21 -8.47 11.75
C ASN A 186 1.11 -8.05 12.41
N SER A 187 1.79 -9.00 13.06
CA SER A 187 3.14 -8.76 13.58
C SER A 187 4.14 -8.63 12.43
N ILE A 188 5.02 -7.64 12.53
CA ILE A 188 6.12 -7.42 11.58
C ILE A 188 7.44 -7.37 12.33
N LYS A 189 8.47 -7.95 11.72
CA LYS A 189 9.81 -8.04 12.31
C LYS A 189 10.63 -6.79 11.99
N PRO A 190 11.58 -6.40 12.86
CA PRO A 190 12.61 -5.46 12.48
C PRO A 190 13.39 -5.99 11.27
N SER A 191 14.03 -5.08 10.53
CA SER A 191 14.95 -5.44 9.47
C SER A 191 16.06 -6.35 10.00
N ARG A 192 16.41 -7.39 9.25
CA ARG A 192 17.58 -8.23 9.55
C ARG A 192 18.87 -7.41 9.68
N PHE A 193 19.00 -6.29 8.95
CA PHE A 193 20.16 -5.41 9.04
C PHE A 193 20.22 -4.66 10.37
N VAL A 194 19.07 -4.35 10.97
CA VAL A 194 19.00 -3.78 12.32
C VAL A 194 19.39 -4.82 13.36
N GLU A 195 18.92 -6.07 13.21
CA GLU A 195 19.31 -7.16 14.11
C GLU A 195 20.81 -7.44 14.07
N GLU A 196 21.44 -7.38 12.89
CA GLU A 196 22.89 -7.54 12.74
C GLU A 196 23.69 -6.43 13.46
N LEU A 197 23.20 -5.18 13.45
CA LEU A 197 23.81 -4.08 14.20
C LEU A 197 23.71 -4.30 15.72
N LEU A 198 22.55 -4.77 16.19
CA LEU A 198 22.30 -5.03 17.61
C LEU A 198 23.00 -6.29 18.11
N GLY A 199 23.13 -7.32 17.26
CA GLY A 199 23.79 -8.58 17.56
C GLY A 199 25.30 -8.46 17.76
N GLN A 200 25.93 -7.38 17.31
CA GLN A 200 27.33 -7.07 17.62
C GLN A 200 27.52 -6.41 18.99
N ARG A 201 26.44 -6.12 19.73
CA ARG A 201 26.47 -5.40 21.02
C ARG A 201 26.23 -6.28 22.25
N ILE A 202 26.52 -7.58 22.17
CA ILE A 202 26.59 -8.46 23.35
C ILE A 202 27.90 -9.27 23.32
N LYS A 203 28.97 -8.65 23.82
CA LYS A 203 29.95 -9.26 24.72
C LYS A 203 30.38 -8.22 25.75
#